data_AF-A0A937WPR9-F1
#
_entry.id   AF-A0A937WPR9-F1
#
_cell.length_a   1.000
_cell.length_b   1.000
_cell.length_c   1.000
_cell.angle_alpha   90.00
_cell.angle_beta   90.00
_cell.angle_gamma   90.00
#
_symmetry.space_group_name_H-M   'P 1'
#
loop_
_entity.id
_entity.type
_entity.pdbx_description
1 polymer ?
#
loop_
_entity_poly.entity_id
_entity_poly.type
_entity_poly.pdbx_seq_one_letter_code
_entity_poly.pdbx_strand_id
1 'polypeptide(L)'
;MLDKIFRFIDANKKYVIELTKRLVSIPTVNPPGENYERIVDLLEKTCEEIGLKTKRIRVPDNKLKKYGISKGSKRISLVARWDVGSKKTLHINGHYDVVPSTENWT
;
A
#
# COMPACT_ATOMS: atom_id res chain seq x y z
N MET A 1 -19.86 -20.16 9.44
CA MET A 1 -18.61 -19.38 9.59
C MET A 1 -18.53 -18.28 8.54
N LEU A 2 -18.69 -18.61 7.24
CA LEU A 2 -18.67 -17.63 6.16
C LEU A 2 -19.75 -16.55 6.28
N ASP A 3 -20.97 -16.88 6.69
CA ASP A 3 -22.04 -15.89 6.85
C ASP A 3 -21.72 -14.80 7.88
N LYS A 4 -20.96 -15.14 8.92
CA LYS A 4 -20.50 -14.16 9.92
C LYS A 4 -19.47 -13.21 9.30
N ILE A 5 -18.60 -13.72 8.44
CA ILE A 5 -17.60 -12.92 7.71
C ILE A 5 -18.31 -12.00 6.71
N PHE A 6 -19.25 -12.51 5.91
CA PHE A 6 -20.00 -11.69 4.96
C PHE A 6 -20.79 -10.58 5.66
N ARG A 7 -21.52 -10.89 6.74
CA ARG A 7 -22.21 -9.87 7.53
C ARG A 7 -21.25 -8.82 8.10
N PHE A 8 -20.06 -9.22 8.53
CA PHE A 8 -19.04 -8.28 9.00
C PHE A 8 -18.55 -7.37 7.86
N ILE A 9 -18.28 -7.92 6.68
CA ILE A 9 -17.86 -7.16 5.50
C ILE A 9 -18.94 -6.15 5.11
N ASP A 10 -20.21 -6.58 5.04
CA ASP A 10 -21.33 -5.72 4.68
C ASP A 10 -21.51 -4.56 5.67
N ALA A 11 -21.43 -4.86 6.97
CA ALA A 11 -21.51 -3.85 8.03
C ALA A 11 -20.34 -2.83 7.99
N ASN A 12 -19.19 -3.22 7.44
CA ASN A 12 -17.98 -2.39 7.36
C ASN A 12 -17.71 -1.83 5.96
N LYS A 13 -18.66 -1.93 5.03
CA LYS A 13 -18.52 -1.42 3.65
C LYS A 13 -18.08 0.05 3.60
N LYS A 14 -18.61 0.89 4.50
CA LYS A 14 -18.25 2.31 4.59
C LYS A 14 -16.77 2.50 4.91
N TYR A 15 -16.21 1.71 5.83
CA TYR A 15 -14.79 1.77 6.16
C TYR A 15 -13.91 1.45 4.95
N VAL A 16 -14.24 0.40 4.21
CA VAL A 16 -13.50 0.01 3.00
C VAL A 16 -13.54 1.11 1.95
N ILE A 17 -14.72 1.69 1.68
CA ILE A 17 -14.88 2.79 0.73
C ILE A 17 -14.04 4.01 1.14
N GLU A 18 -14.09 4.42 2.40
CA GLU A 18 -13.34 5.59 2.88
C GLU A 18 -11.82 5.34 2.88
N LEU A 19 -11.36 4.14 3.21
CA LEU A 19 -9.97 3.77 3.06
C LEU A 19 -9.54 3.80 1.59
N THR A 20 -10.34 3.24 0.68
CA THR A 20 -10.07 3.29 -0.76
C THR A 20 -9.98 4.73 -1.27
N LYS A 21 -10.93 5.61 -0.88
CA LYS A 21 -10.89 7.04 -1.22
C LYS A 21 -9.59 7.71 -0.76
N ARG A 22 -9.17 7.46 0.48
CA ARG A 22 -7.91 7.99 1.03
C ARG A 22 -6.70 7.50 0.24
N LEU A 23 -6.66 6.21 -0.11
CA LEU A 23 -5.58 5.63 -0.91
C LEU A 23 -5.51 6.27 -2.30
N VAL A 24 -6.61 6.31 -3.05
CA VAL A 24 -6.63 6.87 -4.43
C VAL A 24 -6.44 8.39 -4.46
N SER A 25 -6.70 9.10 -3.37
CA SER A 25 -6.47 10.55 -3.27
C SER A 25 -4.98 10.93 -3.20
N ILE A 26 -4.09 9.97 -2.98
CA ILE A 26 -2.63 10.19 -2.97
C ILE A 26 -2.11 9.80 -4.36
N PRO A 27 -1.69 10.75 -5.20
CA PRO A 27 -1.22 10.43 -6.54
C PRO A 27 0.15 9.74 -6.47
N THR A 28 0.16 8.43 -6.73
CA THR A 28 1.36 7.58 -6.74
C THR A 28 1.89 7.33 -8.15
N VAL A 29 1.81 8.37 -9.00
CA VAL A 29 2.01 8.26 -10.45
C VAL A 29 3.47 7.92 -10.79
N ASN A 30 3.66 6.93 -11.65
CA ASN A 30 4.95 6.41 -12.10
C ASN A 30 4.92 6.21 -13.62
N PRO A 31 5.89 6.77 -14.39
CA PRO A 31 7.00 7.65 -13.98
C PRO A 31 6.57 9.07 -13.56
N PRO A 32 7.36 9.80 -12.72
CA PRO A 32 8.64 9.39 -12.12
C PRO A 32 8.50 8.65 -10.77
N GLY A 33 7.29 8.46 -10.24
CA GLY A 33 7.02 7.86 -8.94
C GLY A 33 6.83 8.96 -7.89
N GLU A 34 5.59 9.35 -7.64
CA GLU A 34 5.21 10.49 -6.80
C GLU A 34 4.63 10.04 -5.45
N ASN A 35 4.82 10.83 -4.39
CA ASN A 35 4.17 10.65 -3.08
C ASN A 35 4.31 9.26 -2.42
N TYR A 36 5.39 8.50 -2.71
CA TYR A 36 5.54 7.15 -2.15
C TYR A 36 5.74 7.14 -0.63
N GLU A 37 6.40 8.16 -0.08
CA GLU A 37 6.50 8.32 1.37
C GLU A 37 5.11 8.47 2.00
N ARG A 38 4.25 9.31 1.40
CA ARG A 38 2.91 9.62 1.91
C ARG A 38 1.96 8.42 1.84
N ILE A 39 1.97 7.66 0.75
CA ILE A 39 1.14 6.44 0.67
C ILE A 39 1.64 5.38 1.65
N VAL A 40 2.96 5.25 1.86
CA VAL A 40 3.52 4.33 2.85
C VAL A 40 3.17 4.75 4.28
N ASP A 41 3.14 6.06 4.60
CA ASP A 41 2.66 6.55 5.89
C ASP A 41 1.21 6.12 6.16
N LEU A 42 0.33 6.28 5.14
CA LEU A 42 -1.07 5.86 5.24
C LEU A 42 -1.21 4.34 5.42
N LEU A 43 -0.46 3.56 4.63
CA LEU A 43 -0.49 2.09 4.70
C LEU A 43 0.05 1.58 6.03
N GLU A 44 1.16 2.13 6.51
CA GLU A 44 1.77 1.75 7.79
C GLU A 44 0.79 1.97 8.94
N LYS A 45 0.21 3.17 9.04
CA LYS A 45 -0.81 3.50 10.04
C LYS A 45 -2.01 2.54 9.97
N THR A 46 -2.53 2.30 8.76
CA THR A 46 -3.69 1.41 8.57
C THR A 46 -3.37 -0.04 8.98
N CYS A 47 -2.17 -0.52 8.68
CA CYS A 47 -1.72 -1.85 9.09
C CYS A 47 -1.56 -1.97 10.61
N GLU A 48 -0.97 -0.96 11.25
CA GLU A 48 -0.79 -0.92 12.70
C GLU A 48 -2.12 -0.84 13.45
N GLU A 49 -3.08 -0.08 12.94
CA GLU A 49 -4.44 0.03 13.51
C GLU A 49 -5.17 -1.33 13.57
N ILE A 50 -4.85 -2.26 12.65
CA ILE A 50 -5.41 -3.62 12.66
C ILE A 50 -4.48 -4.66 13.31
N GLY A 51 -3.42 -4.21 14.00
CA GLY A 51 -2.55 -5.05 14.83
C GLY A 51 -1.36 -5.70 14.11
N LEU A 52 -1.04 -5.27 12.89
CA LEU A 52 0.15 -5.76 12.17
C LEU A 52 1.41 -5.03 12.65
N LYS A 53 2.53 -5.77 12.72
CA LYS A 53 3.86 -5.15 12.86
C LYS A 53 4.39 -4.76 11.49
N THR A 54 4.85 -3.52 11.35
CA THR A 54 5.27 -2.93 10.09
C THR A 54 6.79 -2.73 10.03
N LYS A 55 7.33 -2.75 8.81
CA LYS A 55 8.72 -2.38 8.52
C LYS A 55 8.80 -1.76 7.13
N ARG A 56 9.37 -0.57 7.05
CA ARG A 56 9.72 0.08 5.77
C ARG A 56 11.08 -0.40 5.28
N ILE A 57 11.14 -0.80 4.02
CA ILE A 57 12.37 -1.23 3.33
C ILE A 57 12.60 -0.27 2.17
N ARG A 58 13.58 0.62 2.31
CA ARG A 58 13.97 1.56 1.26
C ARG A 58 15.01 0.95 0.33
N VAL A 59 14.82 1.08 -0.97
CA VAL A 59 15.85 0.76 -1.97
C VAL A 59 16.92 1.86 -1.96
N PRO A 60 18.21 1.53 -1.83
CA PRO A 60 19.31 2.50 -1.88
C PRO A 60 19.41 3.24 -3.22
N ASP A 61 19.73 4.54 -3.18
CA ASP A 61 19.75 5.42 -4.35
C ASP A 61 20.78 4.99 -5.41
N ASN A 62 21.92 4.43 -5.00
CA ASN A 62 22.93 3.91 -5.92
C ASN A 62 22.41 2.73 -6.76
N LYS A 63 21.52 1.90 -6.20
CA LYS A 63 20.84 0.83 -6.95
C LYS A 63 19.85 1.42 -7.93
N LEU A 64 19.08 2.44 -7.54
CA LEU A 64 18.12 3.11 -8.43
C LEU A 64 18.81 3.74 -9.65
N LYS A 65 19.96 4.39 -9.44
CA LYS A 65 20.76 4.96 -10.53
C LYS A 65 21.21 3.92 -11.56
N LYS A 66 21.56 2.70 -11.13
CA LYS A 66 21.93 1.59 -12.04
C LYS A 66 20.79 1.21 -13.00
N TYR A 67 19.54 1.47 -12.62
CA TYR A 67 18.35 1.22 -13.43
C TYR A 67 17.80 2.51 -14.09
N GLY A 68 18.57 3.59 -14.15
CA GLY A 68 18.15 4.85 -14.78
C GLY A 68 17.12 5.66 -13.98
N ILE A 69 16.79 5.25 -12.75
CA ILE A 69 15.84 5.96 -11.89
C ILE A 69 16.62 7.03 -11.12
N SER A 70 16.40 8.29 -11.51
CA SER A 70 17.07 9.47 -10.91
C SER A 70 16.11 10.53 -10.37
N LYS A 71 14.80 10.35 -10.59
CA LYS A 71 13.74 11.29 -10.19
C LYS A 71 12.62 10.56 -9.44
N GLY A 72 11.81 11.34 -8.72
CA GLY A 72 10.68 10.86 -7.94
C GLY A 72 11.01 10.53 -6.49
N SER A 73 9.99 10.09 -5.77
CA SER A 73 10.02 9.67 -4.37
C SER A 73 10.94 8.46 -4.11
N LYS A 74 11.36 8.31 -2.86
CA LYS A 74 12.12 7.12 -2.42
C LYS A 74 11.32 5.85 -2.70
N ARG A 75 11.96 4.82 -3.27
CA ARG A 75 11.33 3.51 -3.47
C ARG A 75 11.28 2.77 -2.13
N ILE A 76 10.10 2.65 -1.55
CA ILE A 76 9.89 2.06 -0.23
C ILE A 76 8.87 0.93 -0.34
N SER A 77 9.24 -0.27 0.08
CA SER A 77 8.30 -1.36 0.31
C SER A 77 7.90 -1.39 1.78
N LEU A 78 6.60 -1.42 2.06
CA LEU A 78 6.09 -1.70 3.40
C LEU A 78 5.88 -3.21 3.54
N VAL A 79 6.49 -3.79 4.57
CA VAL A 79 6.23 -5.18 4.98
C VAL A 79 5.40 -5.13 6.25
N ALA A 80 4.20 -5.71 6.23
CA ALA A 80 3.33 -5.86 7.39
C ALA A 80 3.19 -7.34 7.74
N ARG A 81 3.37 -7.69 9.02
CA ARG A 81 3.37 -9.07 9.50
C ARG A 81 2.43 -9.25 10.68
N TRP A 82 1.54 -10.23 10.57
CA TRP A 82 0.78 -10.77 11.68
C TRP A 82 1.39 -12.11 12.08
N ASP A 83 2.21 -12.10 13.13
CA ASP A 83 2.77 -13.33 13.65
C ASP A 83 1.85 -13.92 14.72
N VAL A 84 1.24 -15.07 14.40
CA VAL A 84 0.33 -15.81 15.27
C VAL A 84 0.90 -17.18 15.66
N GLY A 85 2.19 -17.43 15.42
CA GLY A 85 2.83 -18.72 15.72
C GLY A 85 2.37 -19.88 14.82
N SER A 86 1.80 -19.58 13.64
CA SER A 86 1.35 -20.60 12.68
C SER A 86 2.54 -21.31 12.00
N LYS A 87 2.39 -22.61 11.73
CA LYS A 87 3.36 -23.40 10.95
C LYS A 87 3.44 -22.98 9.49
N LYS A 88 2.36 -22.44 8.92
CA LYS A 88 2.29 -21.95 7.53
C LYS A 88 2.13 -20.44 7.51
N THR A 89 2.76 -19.80 6.53
CA THR A 89 2.67 -18.35 6.29
C THR A 89 1.95 -18.09 4.97
N LEU A 90 0.93 -17.22 5.00
CA LEU A 90 0.34 -16.63 3.81
C LEU A 90 1.05 -15.30 3.52
N HIS A 91 1.57 -15.13 2.31
CA HIS A 91 2.16 -13.87 1.86
C HIS A 91 1.27 -13.27 0.77
N ILE A 92 0.74 -12.08 1.02
CA ILE A 92 0.02 -11.27 0.04
C ILE A 92 0.98 -10.17 -0.42
N ASN A 93 1.19 -10.08 -1.73
CA ASN A 93 2.04 -9.07 -2.34
C ASN A 93 1.21 -8.17 -3.28
N GLY A 94 1.56 -6.89 -3.33
CA GLY A 94 0.94 -5.90 -4.21
C GLY A 94 1.84 -4.68 -4.36
N HIS A 95 1.44 -3.76 -5.23
CA HIS A 95 2.11 -2.48 -5.46
C HIS A 95 1.10 -1.34 -5.35
N TYR A 96 1.57 -0.14 -5.01
CA TYR A 96 0.72 1.04 -4.79
C TYR A 96 0.88 2.10 -5.87
N ASP A 97 1.86 1.96 -6.77
CA ASP A 97 2.09 2.92 -7.85
C ASP A 97 1.11 2.70 -9.00
N VAL A 98 0.78 3.81 -9.66
CA VAL A 98 -0.16 3.84 -10.78
C VAL A 98 0.50 4.52 -11.98
N VAL A 99 -0.02 4.25 -13.18
CA VAL A 99 0.40 4.97 -14.38
C VAL A 99 -0.31 6.33 -14.50
N PRO A 100 0.23 7.28 -15.27
CA PRO A 100 -0.49 8.53 -15.56
C PRO A 100 -1.89 8.27 -16.12
N SER A 101 -2.88 9.02 -15.64
CA SER A 101 -4.23 8.98 -16.23
C SER A 101 -4.23 9.60 -17.63
N THR A 102 -5.10 9.12 -18.51
CA THR A 102 -5.38 9.82 -19.77
C THR A 102 -6.28 11.04 -19.52
N GLU A 103 -6.41 11.90 -20.52
CA GLU A 103 -7.32 13.05 -20.44
C GLU A 103 -8.80 12.64 -20.52
N ASN A 104 -9.69 13.55 -20.12
CA ASN A 104 -11.15 13.50 -20.33
C ASN A 104 -11.94 12.42 -19.55
N TRP A 105 -11.53 12.11 -18.31
CA TRP A 105 -12.35 11.31 -17.38
C TRP A 105 -13.33 12.19 -16.59
N THR A 106 -14.59 11.74 -16.43
CA THR A 106 -15.62 12.34 -15.56
C THR A 106 -16.05 11.38 -14.46
#